data_AF-A0A7S2HL84-F1
#
_entry.id   AF-A0A7S2HL84-F1
#
_cell.length_a   1.000
_cell.length_b   1.000
_cell.length_c   1.000
_cell.angle_alpha   90.00
_cell.angle_beta   90.00
_cell.angle_gamma   90.00
#
_symmetry.space_group_name_H-M   'P 1'
#
loop_
_entity.id
_entity.type
_entity.pdbx_description
1 polymer ?
#
loop_
_entity_poly.entity_id
_entity_poly.type
_entity_poly.pdbx_seq_one_letter_code
_entity_poly.pdbx_strand_id
1 'polypeptide(L)'
;VGNWQEELVLKETSGHNRSPDPLDPSFRTQGAQRCIEHTDRVEPADWKSSQSDAHQHPESRKDYVDIKKSINSRLKRHEDEWVKQAEQKIQNEEAERRKYDRVGRYDTQFSESFKRGDFGNDRLPATNIADPQYHESTGVTIYSHAVTDKADHDAHYFKGSSGGGATVNFKRHTGFTNEIRDPSKTSSQAW
;
A
#
# COMPACT_ATOMS: atom_id res chain seq x y z
N VAL A 1 63.90 -40.74 36.65
CA VAL A 1 63.30 -39.38 36.57
C VAL A 1 62.26 -39.45 35.46
N GLY A 2 60.98 -39.25 35.81
CA GLY A 2 59.85 -39.44 34.89
C GLY A 2 59.42 -38.13 34.22
N ASN A 3 58.23 -38.17 33.61
CA ASN A 3 57.60 -37.06 32.91
C ASN A 3 57.01 -35.99 33.88
N TRP A 4 57.88 -35.38 34.68
CA TRP A 4 57.49 -34.46 35.75
C TRP A 4 56.92 -33.13 35.23
N GLN A 5 57.29 -32.74 34.01
CA GLN A 5 56.78 -31.50 33.40
C GLN A 5 55.29 -31.63 33.07
N GLU A 6 54.86 -32.73 32.45
CA GLU A 6 53.43 -32.99 32.21
C GLU A 6 52.66 -33.11 33.53
N GLU A 7 53.22 -33.82 34.53
CA GLU A 7 52.59 -33.97 35.85
C GLU A 7 52.42 -32.61 36.58
N LEU A 8 53.35 -31.67 36.42
CA LEU A 8 53.23 -30.31 36.98
C LEU A 8 52.13 -29.51 36.27
N VAL A 9 52.11 -29.52 34.94
CA VAL A 9 51.10 -28.80 34.15
C VAL A 9 49.70 -29.36 34.44
N LEU A 10 49.55 -30.69 34.54
CA LEU A 10 48.29 -31.34 34.93
C LEU A 10 47.85 -30.95 36.33
N LYS A 11 48.79 -30.78 37.27
CA LYS A 11 48.49 -30.30 38.62
C LYS A 11 48.00 -28.86 38.60
N GLU A 12 48.62 -28.00 37.80
CA GLU A 12 48.24 -26.59 37.69
C GLU A 12 46.84 -26.42 37.07
N THR A 13 46.48 -27.24 36.08
CA THR A 13 45.21 -27.14 35.37
C THR A 13 44.06 -27.89 36.05
N SER A 14 44.31 -29.11 36.55
CA SER A 14 43.27 -30.01 37.10
C SER A 14 43.36 -30.21 38.62
N GLY A 15 44.37 -29.65 39.28
CA GLY A 15 44.65 -29.83 40.71
C GLY A 15 45.35 -31.16 41.06
N HIS A 16 45.52 -32.06 40.08
CA HIS A 16 46.02 -33.43 40.32
C HIS A 16 47.15 -33.79 39.36
N ASN A 17 48.26 -34.32 39.89
CA ASN A 17 49.38 -34.80 39.07
C ASN A 17 49.04 -36.09 38.30
N ARG A 18 48.10 -36.89 38.82
CA ARG A 18 47.70 -38.21 38.31
C ARG A 18 46.18 -38.35 38.35
N SER A 19 45.63 -39.45 37.85
CA SER A 19 44.21 -39.70 37.96
C SER A 19 43.76 -39.66 39.43
N PRO A 20 42.73 -38.86 39.76
CA PRO A 20 42.14 -38.89 41.10
C PRO A 20 41.56 -40.27 41.37
N ASP A 21 41.24 -40.53 42.64
CA ASP A 21 40.61 -41.80 43.04
C ASP A 21 39.26 -41.96 42.30
N PRO A 22 38.95 -43.13 41.71
CA PRO A 22 37.64 -43.37 41.09
C PRO A 22 36.43 -43.16 42.01
N LEU A 23 36.64 -43.13 43.33
CA LEU A 23 35.61 -42.79 44.32
C LEU A 23 35.42 -41.28 44.53
N ASP A 24 36.36 -40.45 44.09
CA ASP A 24 36.28 -38.99 44.17
C ASP A 24 35.32 -38.46 43.08
N PRO A 25 34.34 -37.60 43.42
CA PRO A 25 33.51 -36.88 42.46
C PRO A 25 34.31 -36.20 41.33
N SER A 26 35.55 -35.76 41.62
CA SER A 26 36.44 -35.11 40.65
C SER A 26 36.90 -36.02 39.50
N PHE A 27 36.87 -37.35 39.69
CA PHE A 27 37.28 -38.32 38.67
C PHE A 27 36.40 -38.28 37.41
N ARG A 28 35.10 -38.03 37.57
CA ARG A 28 34.15 -37.99 36.45
C ARG A 28 34.23 -36.69 35.65
N THR A 29 34.64 -35.59 36.28
CA THR A 29 34.64 -34.26 35.65
C THR A 29 35.96 -33.93 34.98
N GLN A 30 37.08 -34.43 35.50
CA GLN A 30 38.42 -34.12 34.96
C GLN A 30 38.77 -34.85 33.66
N GLY A 31 38.01 -35.87 33.26
CA GLY A 31 38.28 -36.62 32.03
C GLY A 31 38.31 -35.73 30.78
N ALA A 32 37.41 -34.74 30.70
CA ALA A 32 37.38 -33.80 29.58
C ALA A 32 38.62 -32.88 29.56
N GLN A 33 39.02 -32.37 30.74
CA GLN A 33 40.15 -31.46 30.89
C GLN A 33 41.49 -32.13 30.57
N ARG A 34 41.64 -33.40 30.95
CA ARG A 34 42.90 -34.14 30.80
C ARG A 34 43.10 -34.75 29.41
N CYS A 35 42.05 -34.88 28.60
CA CYS A 35 42.13 -35.55 27.31
C CYS A 35 42.08 -34.62 26.08
N ILE A 36 41.26 -33.57 26.09
CA ILE A 36 40.93 -32.81 24.85
C ILE A 36 40.92 -31.29 25.07
N GLU A 37 41.19 -30.80 26.29
CA GLU A 37 41.15 -29.36 26.54
C GLU A 37 42.38 -28.64 25.98
N HIS A 38 42.13 -27.58 25.23
CA HIS A 38 43.14 -26.67 24.72
C HIS A 38 42.90 -25.30 25.36
N THR A 39 43.96 -24.66 25.85
CA THR A 39 43.88 -23.35 26.51
C THR A 39 43.49 -22.23 25.56
N ASP A 40 43.76 -22.39 24.26
CA ASP A 40 43.52 -21.38 23.23
C ASP A 40 42.20 -21.64 22.48
N ARG A 41 41.23 -22.27 23.15
CA ARG A 41 39.96 -22.67 22.54
C ARG A 41 39.06 -21.46 22.26
N VAL A 42 38.39 -21.52 21.11
CA VAL A 42 37.27 -20.63 20.79
C VAL A 42 36.05 -21.05 21.60
N GLU A 43 35.59 -20.14 22.46
CA GLU A 43 34.40 -20.35 23.28
C GLU A 43 33.15 -20.55 22.42
N PRO A 44 32.15 -21.32 22.87
CA PRO A 44 30.92 -21.52 22.11
C PRO A 44 30.20 -20.22 21.74
N ALA A 45 30.37 -19.16 22.52
CA ALA A 45 29.84 -17.83 22.22
C ALA A 45 30.48 -17.19 20.98
N ASP A 46 31.71 -17.58 20.66
CA ASP A 46 32.48 -17.07 19.53
C ASP A 46 32.35 -17.97 18.28
N TRP A 47 31.55 -19.04 18.35
CA TRP A 47 31.29 -19.90 17.21
C TRP A 47 30.51 -19.15 16.14
N LYS A 48 31.20 -18.87 15.03
CA LYS A 48 30.61 -18.30 13.83
C LYS A 48 30.77 -19.28 12.69
N SER A 49 29.72 -19.47 11.90
CA SER A 49 29.86 -20.21 10.65
C SER A 49 30.71 -19.38 9.68
N SER A 50 31.51 -20.05 8.84
CA SER A 50 32.29 -19.36 7.80
C SER A 50 31.41 -18.49 6.90
N GLN A 51 30.15 -18.89 6.70
CA GLN A 51 29.16 -18.10 5.96
C GLN A 51 28.76 -16.83 6.71
N SER A 52 28.46 -16.92 8.01
CA SER A 52 28.12 -15.74 8.82
C SER A 52 29.28 -14.75 8.92
N ASP A 53 30.52 -15.26 8.92
CA ASP A 53 31.71 -14.44 9.01
C ASP A 53 32.06 -13.79 7.66
N ALA A 54 31.90 -14.51 6.54
CA ALA A 54 32.13 -13.98 5.21
C ALA A 54 31.06 -12.97 4.77
N HIS A 55 29.80 -13.18 5.13
CA HIS A 55 28.66 -12.35 4.71
C HIS A 55 28.17 -11.39 5.81
N GLN A 56 29.10 -10.83 6.57
CA GLN A 56 28.80 -9.71 7.46
C GLN A 56 28.32 -8.50 6.66
N HIS A 57 27.47 -7.67 7.27
CA HIS A 57 27.02 -6.42 6.68
C HIS A 57 28.25 -5.56 6.32
N PRO A 58 28.36 -5.01 5.10
CA PRO A 58 29.56 -4.29 4.69
C PRO A 58 29.84 -3.11 5.61
N GLU A 59 28.81 -2.40 6.08
CA GLU A 59 28.94 -1.24 6.98
C GLU A 59 29.48 -1.58 8.38
N SER A 60 29.42 -2.85 8.81
CA SER A 60 29.96 -3.25 10.12
C SER A 60 31.47 -3.54 10.08
N ARG A 61 32.07 -3.56 8.89
CA ARG A 61 33.50 -3.83 8.75
C ARG A 61 34.33 -2.56 8.97
N LYS A 62 35.51 -2.74 9.57
CA LYS A 62 36.42 -1.61 9.89
C LYS A 62 36.99 -0.91 8.66
N ASP A 63 37.08 -1.64 7.55
CA ASP A 63 37.57 -1.20 6.25
C ASP A 63 36.48 -0.61 5.34
N TYR A 64 35.24 -0.53 5.83
CA TYR A 64 34.14 0.04 5.05
C TYR A 64 34.29 1.55 4.87
N VAL A 65 34.34 1.99 3.61
CA VAL A 65 34.35 3.40 3.24
C VAL A 65 32.99 3.77 2.66
N ASP A 66 32.27 4.64 3.36
CA ASP A 66 31.00 5.20 2.89
C ASP A 66 31.27 6.29 1.85
N ILE A 67 31.12 5.95 0.58
CA ILE A 67 31.33 6.85 -0.56
C ILE A 67 30.30 8.01 -0.55
N LYS A 68 29.12 7.82 0.05
CA LYS A 68 28.07 8.85 0.04
C LYS A 68 28.33 9.98 1.04
N LYS A 69 29.11 9.73 2.09
CA LYS A 69 29.46 10.75 3.10
C LYS A 69 30.56 11.71 2.66
N SER A 70 31.27 11.43 1.57
CA SER A 70 32.38 12.27 1.11
C SER A 70 31.96 13.45 0.22
N ILE A 71 30.68 13.58 -0.12
CA ILE A 71 30.20 14.68 -0.97
C ILE A 71 29.92 15.89 -0.08
N ASN A 72 30.70 16.96 -0.28
CA ASN A 72 30.50 18.24 0.40
C ASN A 72 29.06 18.75 0.15
N SER A 73 28.41 19.31 1.17
CA SER A 73 27.02 19.83 1.10
C SER A 73 26.76 20.74 -0.12
N ARG A 74 27.78 21.52 -0.54
CA ARG A 74 27.73 22.36 -1.73
C ARG A 74 27.70 21.55 -3.04
N LEU A 75 28.49 20.49 -3.12
CA LEU A 75 28.49 19.57 -4.28
C LEU A 75 27.18 18.81 -4.38
N LYS A 76 26.59 18.42 -3.24
CA LYS A 76 25.28 17.74 -3.21
C LYS A 76 24.16 18.60 -3.77
N ARG A 77 24.08 19.89 -3.40
CA ARG A 77 23.09 20.81 -3.97
C ARG A 77 23.25 20.96 -5.48
N HIS A 78 24.50 21.05 -5.94
CA HIS A 78 24.79 21.11 -7.36
C HIS A 78 24.40 19.81 -8.07
N GLU A 79 24.70 18.64 -7.49
CA GLU A 79 24.24 17.35 -8.01
C GLU A 79 22.70 17.30 -8.12
N ASP A 80 21.96 17.73 -7.09
CA ASP A 80 20.50 17.79 -7.11
C ASP A 80 19.97 18.72 -8.23
N GLU A 81 20.64 19.84 -8.48
CA GLU A 81 20.30 20.75 -9.58
C GLU A 81 20.54 20.10 -10.95
N TRP A 82 21.63 19.36 -11.11
CA TRP A 82 21.95 18.66 -12.35
C TRP A 82 20.98 17.51 -12.63
N VAL A 83 20.59 16.76 -11.60
CA VAL A 83 19.56 15.72 -11.71
C VAL A 83 18.24 16.33 -12.18
N LYS A 84 17.79 17.44 -11.57
CA LYS A 84 16.57 18.14 -12.01
C LYS A 84 16.64 18.63 -13.45
N GLN A 85 17.78 19.18 -13.86
CA GLN A 85 17.97 19.62 -15.25
C GLN A 85 17.94 18.45 -16.23
N ALA A 86 18.53 17.31 -15.87
CA ALA A 86 18.49 16.10 -16.69
C ALA A 86 17.06 15.57 -16.82
N GLU A 87 16.31 15.48 -15.72
CA GLU A 87 14.91 15.07 -15.71
C GLU A 87 14.03 15.99 -16.57
N GLN A 88 14.20 17.31 -16.45
CA GLN A 88 13.47 18.27 -17.28
C GLN A 88 13.78 18.12 -18.77
N LYS A 89 15.04 17.88 -19.14
CA LYS A 89 15.43 17.63 -20.54
C LYS A 89 14.76 16.38 -21.08
N ILE A 90 14.74 15.29 -20.32
CA ILE A 90 14.09 14.04 -20.70
C ILE A 90 12.59 14.26 -20.90
N GLN A 91 11.93 14.95 -19.96
CA GLN A 91 10.50 15.25 -20.07
C GLN A 91 10.18 16.11 -21.29
N ASN A 92 11.01 17.10 -21.59
CA ASN A 92 10.83 17.95 -22.77
C ASN A 92 11.03 17.15 -24.07
N GLU A 93 12.06 16.31 -24.15
CA GLU A 93 12.30 15.45 -25.31
C GLU A 93 11.14 14.46 -25.52
N GLU A 94 10.65 13.84 -24.45
CA GLU A 94 9.46 12.98 -24.53
C GLU A 94 8.22 13.74 -24.97
N ALA A 95 8.01 14.97 -24.47
CA ALA A 95 6.89 15.80 -24.88
C ALA A 95 6.97 16.20 -26.36
N GLU A 96 8.18 16.49 -26.86
CA GLU A 96 8.41 16.73 -28.29
C GLU A 96 8.16 15.49 -29.13
N ARG A 97 8.72 14.33 -28.75
CA ARG A 97 8.45 13.04 -29.42
C ARG A 97 6.94 12.75 -29.50
N ARG A 98 6.22 12.92 -28.38
CA ARG A 98 4.75 12.75 -28.35
C ARG A 98 4.02 13.70 -29.28
N LYS A 99 4.50 14.93 -29.48
CA LYS A 99 3.91 15.87 -30.46
C LYS A 99 4.09 15.36 -31.88
N TYR A 100 5.28 14.88 -32.24
CA TYR A 100 5.53 14.32 -33.57
C TYR A 100 4.75 13.02 -33.82
N ASP A 101 4.72 12.11 -32.85
CA ASP A 101 4.01 10.83 -32.96
C ASP A 101 2.48 10.98 -33.02
N ARG A 102 1.92 12.02 -32.36
CA ARG A 102 0.49 12.32 -32.44
C ARG A 102 0.05 12.98 -33.74
N VAL A 103 0.97 13.43 -34.60
CA VAL A 103 0.63 13.86 -35.97
C VAL A 103 0.53 12.62 -36.86
N GLY A 104 -0.26 11.64 -36.43
CA GLY A 104 -0.87 10.68 -37.33
C GLY A 104 -1.90 11.44 -38.15
N ARG A 105 -1.53 11.86 -39.35
CA ARG A 105 -2.43 12.54 -40.29
C ARG A 105 -3.47 11.52 -40.77
N TYR A 106 -4.60 11.41 -40.07
CA TYR A 106 -5.78 10.69 -40.54
C TYR A 106 -6.59 11.55 -41.52
N ASP A 107 -5.93 12.24 -42.44
CA ASP A 107 -6.60 12.82 -43.59
C ASP A 107 -6.79 11.69 -44.61
N THR A 108 -7.83 10.90 -44.41
CA THR A 108 -8.36 10.12 -45.54
C THR A 108 -8.90 11.13 -46.55
N GLN A 109 -8.67 10.93 -47.85
CA GLN A 109 -9.15 11.83 -48.92
C GLN A 109 -10.67 12.13 -48.85
N PHE A 110 -11.43 11.34 -48.09
CA PHE A 110 -12.85 11.47 -47.85
C PHE A 110 -13.24 12.48 -46.75
N SER A 111 -12.38 12.77 -45.77
CA SER A 111 -12.69 13.68 -44.66
C SER A 111 -12.44 15.16 -44.98
N GLU A 112 -11.57 15.47 -45.95
CA GLU A 112 -11.39 16.84 -46.45
C GLU A 112 -12.57 17.32 -47.28
N SER A 113 -13.31 16.41 -47.92
CA SER A 113 -14.38 16.69 -48.88
C SER A 113 -15.78 16.76 -48.25
N PHE A 114 -16.00 16.17 -47.06
CA PHE A 114 -17.26 16.24 -46.33
C PHE A 114 -17.09 16.93 -44.97
N LYS A 115 -17.08 18.26 -44.97
CA LYS A 115 -17.30 19.04 -43.74
C LYS A 115 -18.81 19.20 -43.53
N ARG A 116 -19.32 19.02 -42.30
CA ARG A 116 -20.69 19.43 -41.96
C ARG A 116 -20.80 20.91 -42.30
N GLY A 117 -21.61 21.25 -43.30
CA GLY A 117 -22.00 22.63 -43.53
C GLY A 117 -22.77 23.11 -42.32
N ASP A 118 -22.38 24.26 -41.76
CA ASP A 118 -23.19 24.95 -40.78
C ASP A 118 -24.53 25.26 -41.45
N PHE A 119 -25.59 24.56 -41.04
CA PHE A 119 -26.94 25.00 -41.32
C PHE A 119 -27.08 26.36 -40.66
N GLY A 120 -27.14 27.42 -41.47
CA GLY A 120 -27.28 28.80 -41.01
C GLY A 120 -28.33 28.88 -39.92
N ASN A 121 -28.04 29.68 -38.89
CA ASN A 121 -28.95 29.98 -37.79
C ASN A 121 -30.16 30.83 -38.25
N ASP A 122 -30.86 30.43 -39.30
CA ASP A 122 -32.22 30.89 -39.57
C ASP A 122 -33.17 30.07 -38.68
N ARG A 123 -33.02 30.25 -37.37
CA ARG A 123 -34.05 29.86 -36.42
C ARG A 123 -35.19 30.85 -36.59
N LEU A 124 -36.33 30.36 -37.10
CA LEU A 124 -37.64 31.00 -36.96
C LEU A 124 -37.80 31.55 -35.53
N PRO A 125 -38.49 32.69 -35.33
CA PRO A 125 -38.58 33.33 -34.01
C PRO A 125 -39.09 32.30 -33.01
N ALA A 126 -38.25 31.98 -32.02
CA ALA A 126 -38.62 31.10 -30.93
C ALA A 126 -39.84 31.72 -30.24
N THR A 127 -41.00 31.10 -30.40
CA THR A 127 -42.06 31.27 -29.43
C THR A 127 -41.46 30.87 -28.08
N ASN A 128 -41.49 31.78 -27.11
CA ASN A 128 -41.06 31.54 -25.73
C ASN A 128 -41.80 30.31 -25.17
N ILE A 129 -41.28 29.12 -25.42
CA ILE A 129 -41.56 27.94 -24.62
C ILE A 129 -40.70 28.18 -23.38
N ALA A 130 -41.36 28.52 -22.27
CA ALA A 130 -40.69 28.70 -20.99
C ALA A 130 -39.77 27.50 -20.76
N ASP A 131 -38.46 27.78 -20.67
CA ASP A 131 -37.47 26.76 -20.35
C ASP A 131 -37.86 26.17 -19.00
N PRO A 132 -38.21 24.87 -18.92
CA PRO A 132 -38.56 24.30 -17.64
C PRO A 132 -37.29 24.31 -16.80
N GLN A 133 -37.31 25.02 -15.67
CA GLN A 133 -36.21 25.04 -14.71
C GLN A 133 -36.10 23.65 -14.07
N TYR A 134 -35.30 22.78 -14.67
CA TYR A 134 -34.98 21.48 -14.08
C TYR A 134 -33.81 21.65 -13.11
N HIS A 135 -34.01 21.31 -11.84
CA HIS A 135 -32.92 21.23 -10.86
C HIS A 135 -32.01 20.03 -11.20
N GLU A 136 -30.74 20.32 -11.54
CA GLU A 136 -29.73 19.33 -11.99
C GLU A 136 -29.34 18.27 -10.95
N SER A 137 -29.77 18.42 -9.69
CA SER A 137 -29.36 17.55 -8.58
C SER A 137 -30.14 16.24 -8.46
N THR A 138 -31.21 16.05 -9.23
CA THR A 138 -32.00 14.82 -9.24
C THR A 138 -32.34 14.41 -10.68
N GLY A 139 -32.07 13.16 -11.03
CA GLY A 139 -32.41 12.63 -12.36
C GLY A 139 -33.90 12.79 -12.66
N VAL A 140 -34.24 13.67 -13.61
CA VAL A 140 -35.61 13.95 -14.00
C VAL A 140 -36.12 12.80 -14.86
N THR A 141 -37.13 12.09 -14.35
CA THR A 141 -37.81 10.99 -15.04
C THR A 141 -39.31 11.16 -14.91
N ILE A 142 -40.09 10.44 -15.70
CA ILE A 142 -41.57 10.48 -15.65
C ILE A 142 -42.07 10.21 -14.20
N TYR A 143 -41.35 9.38 -13.45
CA TYR A 143 -41.68 9.08 -12.05
C TYR A 143 -41.32 10.19 -11.07
N SER A 144 -40.26 10.99 -11.32
CA SER A 144 -39.87 12.07 -10.42
C SER A 144 -40.87 13.22 -10.45
N HIS A 145 -41.41 13.54 -11.64
CA HIS A 145 -42.48 14.52 -11.81
C HIS A 145 -43.76 14.13 -11.06
N ALA A 146 -44.14 12.86 -11.13
CA ALA A 146 -45.34 12.35 -10.46
C ALA A 146 -45.29 12.44 -8.92
N VAL A 147 -44.10 12.52 -8.32
CA VAL A 147 -43.94 12.63 -6.85
C VAL A 147 -43.90 14.10 -6.38
N THR A 148 -43.45 15.02 -7.22
CA THR A 148 -43.32 16.45 -6.89
C THR A 148 -44.63 17.22 -7.06
N ASP A 149 -45.43 16.90 -8.09
CA ASP A 149 -46.74 17.53 -8.32
C ASP A 149 -47.83 16.87 -7.47
N LYS A 150 -47.74 17.06 -6.14
CA LYS A 150 -48.74 16.55 -5.18
C LYS A 150 -50.09 17.27 -5.23
N ALA A 151 -50.21 18.35 -6.00
CA ALA A 151 -51.40 19.19 -5.99
C ALA A 151 -52.56 18.61 -6.84
N ASP A 152 -52.27 17.92 -7.94
CA ASP A 152 -53.31 17.51 -8.92
C ASP A 152 -53.25 16.04 -9.35
N HIS A 153 -52.27 15.26 -8.88
CA HIS A 153 -52.12 13.87 -9.28
C HIS A 153 -52.31 12.92 -8.10
N ASP A 154 -53.53 12.37 -8.02
CA ASP A 154 -53.85 11.22 -7.20
C ASP A 154 -52.77 10.14 -7.33
N ALA A 155 -52.43 9.50 -6.20
CA ALA A 155 -51.42 8.47 -6.04
C ALA A 155 -51.67 7.16 -6.84
N HIS A 156 -52.39 7.24 -7.95
CA HIS A 156 -52.90 6.14 -8.77
C HIS A 156 -52.19 5.97 -10.13
N TYR A 157 -51.44 6.96 -10.60
CA TYR A 157 -50.76 6.86 -11.91
C TYR A 157 -49.64 5.80 -11.91
N PHE A 158 -48.96 5.62 -10.78
CA PHE A 158 -47.94 4.61 -10.59
C PHE A 158 -48.21 3.81 -9.32
N LYS A 159 -48.25 2.47 -9.44
CA LYS A 159 -48.43 1.58 -8.29
C LYS A 159 -47.17 1.62 -7.42
N GLY A 160 -47.27 2.17 -6.21
CA GLY A 160 -46.15 2.24 -5.29
C GLY A 160 -46.55 2.78 -3.91
N SER A 161 -45.62 2.72 -2.96
CA SER A 161 -45.79 3.28 -1.62
C SER A 161 -45.18 4.68 -1.56
N SER A 162 -45.93 5.69 -1.11
CA SER A 162 -45.39 7.02 -0.86
C SER A 162 -44.58 7.05 0.44
N GLY A 163 -43.26 7.25 0.34
CA GLY A 163 -42.37 7.42 1.50
C GLY A 163 -42.28 8.89 1.95
N GLY A 164 -42.26 9.15 3.26
CA GLY A 164 -42.31 10.50 3.85
C GLY A 164 -41.03 11.35 3.78
N GLY A 165 -40.06 11.04 2.91
CA GLY A 165 -38.77 11.75 2.85
C GLY A 165 -38.47 12.37 1.48
N ALA A 166 -38.24 13.69 1.45
CA ALA A 166 -38.08 14.47 0.21
C ALA A 166 -36.77 14.23 -0.56
N THR A 167 -35.78 13.56 0.03
CA THR A 167 -34.45 13.37 -0.57
C THR A 167 -34.26 12.05 -1.31
N VAL A 168 -35.11 11.04 -1.08
CA VAL A 168 -35.06 9.76 -1.82
C VAL A 168 -36.48 9.27 -2.05
N ASN A 169 -37.02 9.58 -3.24
CA ASN A 169 -38.42 9.41 -3.57
C ASN A 169 -38.84 7.96 -3.86
N PHE A 170 -37.90 7.06 -4.17
CA PHE A 170 -38.18 5.66 -4.50
C PHE A 170 -37.56 4.72 -3.46
N LYS A 171 -38.22 4.56 -2.31
CA LYS A 171 -37.88 3.57 -1.28
C LYS A 171 -39.04 2.60 -1.10
N ARG A 172 -38.72 1.31 -0.91
CA ARG A 172 -39.73 0.33 -0.48
C ARG A 172 -40.17 0.68 0.94
N HIS A 173 -41.44 1.00 1.12
CA HIS A 173 -42.03 1.19 2.44
C HIS A 173 -42.97 0.02 2.73
N THR A 174 -42.60 -0.82 3.70
CA THR A 174 -43.31 -2.07 4.01
C THR A 174 -44.09 -2.00 5.32
N GLY A 175 -44.28 -0.80 5.90
CA GLY A 175 -44.93 -0.64 7.21
C GLY A 175 -46.30 -1.31 7.35
N PHE A 176 -47.07 -1.42 6.26
CA PHE A 176 -48.33 -2.18 6.24
C PHE A 176 -48.09 -3.70 6.26
N THR A 177 -47.18 -4.18 5.42
CA THR A 177 -46.94 -5.62 5.18
C THR A 177 -45.94 -6.26 6.14
N ASN A 178 -45.24 -5.50 6.98
CA ASN A 178 -44.30 -6.05 7.96
C ASN A 178 -45.03 -6.97 8.96
N GLU A 179 -44.32 -7.96 9.49
CA GLU A 179 -44.87 -8.86 10.51
C GLU A 179 -45.33 -8.09 11.76
N ILE A 180 -46.36 -8.59 12.45
CA ILE A 180 -46.90 -7.95 13.68
C ILE A 180 -45.84 -7.86 14.79
N ARG A 181 -44.83 -8.73 14.76
CA ARG A 181 -43.73 -8.77 15.72
C ARG A 181 -42.54 -7.90 15.32
N ASP A 182 -42.59 -7.23 14.18
CA ASP A 182 -41.52 -6.33 13.76
C ASP A 182 -41.46 -5.14 14.75
N PRO A 183 -40.30 -4.89 15.39
CA PRO A 183 -40.15 -3.82 16.37
C PRO A 183 -40.38 -2.42 15.79
N SER A 184 -40.35 -2.27 14.47
CA SER A 184 -40.62 -1.00 13.78
C SER A 184 -42.09 -0.80 13.39
N LYS A 185 -42.96 -1.79 13.64
CA LYS A 185 -44.38 -1.71 13.28
C LYS A 185 -45.16 -0.91 14.31
N THR A 186 -45.77 0.18 13.88
CA THR A 186 -46.68 0.96 14.71
C THR A 186 -48.02 0.24 14.84
N SER A 187 -48.44 -0.07 16.07
CA SER A 187 -49.82 -0.48 16.36
C SER A 187 -50.56 0.72 16.92
N SER A 188 -51.61 1.20 16.23
CA SER A 188 -52.51 2.18 16.82
C SER A 188 -53.41 1.45 17.80
N GLN A 189 -53.23 1.67 19.11
CA GLN A 189 -54.27 1.33 20.09
C GLN A 189 -55.51 2.16 19.75
N ALA A 190 -56.50 1.51 19.14
CA ALA A 190 -57.82 2.09 19.00
C ALA A 190 -58.45 2.17 20.40
N TRP A 191 -58.80 3.39 20.82
CA TRP A 191 -59.76 3.63 21.89
C TRP A 191 -61.16 3.73 21.28
#